data_AF-A0A2M8FUU8-F1
#
_entry.id   AF-A0A2M8FUU8-F1
#
_cell.length_a   1.000
_cell.length_b   1.000
_cell.length_c   1.000
_cell.angle_alpha   90.00
_cell.angle_beta   90.00
_cell.angle_gamma   90.00
#
_symmetry.space_group_name_H-M   'P 1'
#
loop_
_entity.id
_entity.type
_entity.pdbx_description
1 polymer ?
#
loop_
_entity_poly.entity_id
_entity_poly.type
_entity_poly.pdbx_seq_one_letter_code
_entity_poly.pdbx_strand_id
1 'polypeptide(L)'
;MELNAYRIMWLFVFFDLPTETKKDRKNASVFRKNLLKNGFTMMQYSVYMRHCASGEAADTHEKRIQRILPPFGKVSILRITDKQYGNIMNFWGKSAQATEPTPLQLELF
;
A
#
# COMPACT_ATOMS: atom_id res chain seq x y z
N MET A 1 -25.35 2.81 -18.85
CA MET A 1 -24.93 2.85 -17.44
C MET A 1 -24.26 1.50 -17.17
N GLU A 2 -22.96 1.36 -17.43
CA GLU A 2 -22.28 0.07 -17.28
C GLU A 2 -22.13 -0.27 -15.80
N LEU A 3 -22.93 -1.25 -15.36
CA LEU A 3 -22.78 -1.93 -14.08
C LEU A 3 -21.61 -2.91 -14.18
N ASN A 4 -20.37 -2.38 -14.27
CA ASN A 4 -19.20 -3.22 -14.07
C ASN A 4 -19.13 -3.58 -12.57
N ALA A 5 -19.58 -4.79 -12.23
CA ALA A 5 -19.58 -5.33 -10.88
C ALA A 5 -18.16 -5.47 -10.29
N TYR A 6 -17.13 -5.48 -11.14
CA TYR A 6 -15.73 -5.62 -10.73
C TYR A 6 -14.95 -4.36 -11.08
N ARG A 7 -15.05 -3.37 -10.21
CA ARG A 7 -14.16 -2.20 -10.27
C ARG A 7 -12.85 -2.55 -9.59
N ILE A 8 -11.76 -2.53 -10.35
CA ILE A 8 -10.40 -2.62 -9.81
C ILE A 8 -10.16 -1.43 -8.88
N MET A 9 -9.67 -1.72 -7.68
CA MET A 9 -9.39 -0.75 -6.63
C MET A 9 -7.93 -0.86 -6.19
N TRP A 10 -7.42 0.23 -5.66
CA TRP A 10 -6.14 0.29 -4.97
C TRP A 10 -6.36 0.77 -3.55
N LEU A 11 -5.68 0.12 -2.60
CA LEU A 11 -5.63 0.56 -1.21
C LEU A 11 -4.26 1.14 -0.92
N PHE A 12 -4.25 2.35 -0.36
CA PHE A 12 -3.07 2.98 0.21
C PHE A 12 -3.20 2.95 1.73
N VAL A 13 -2.13 2.56 2.41
CA VAL A 13 -1.99 2.59 3.86
C VAL A 13 -0.88 3.57 4.18
N PHE A 14 -1.26 4.69 4.79
CA PHE A 14 -0.36 5.68 5.35
C PHE A 14 -0.22 5.43 6.84
N PHE A 15 0.99 5.50 7.38
CA PHE A 15 1.15 5.37 8.82
C PHE A 15 2.24 6.28 9.38
N ASP A 16 2.02 6.71 10.61
CA ASP A 16 3.02 7.41 11.42
C ASP A 16 3.02 6.75 12.79
N LEU A 17 4.06 5.94 13.05
CA LEU A 17 4.13 5.09 14.23
C LEU A 17 5.32 5.52 15.11
N PRO A 18 5.17 5.51 16.44
CA PRO A 18 6.27 5.84 17.33
C PRO A 18 7.44 4.86 17.16
N THR A 19 8.66 5.34 17.33
CA THR A 19 9.89 4.53 17.22
C THR A 19 10.93 4.81 18.31
N GLU A 20 10.57 5.59 19.33
CA GLU A 20 11.50 6.01 20.41
C GLU A 20 11.93 4.84 21.29
N THR A 21 10.98 3.98 21.70
CA THR A 21 11.29 2.83 22.56
C THR A 21 11.53 1.55 21.77
N LYS A 22 12.24 0.59 22.37
CA LYS A 22 12.41 -0.76 21.78
C LYS A 22 11.06 -1.43 21.50
N LYS A 23 10.05 -1.19 22.34
CA LYS A 23 8.69 -1.73 22.19
C LYS A 23 8.00 -1.11 20.98
N ASP A 24 8.11 0.20 20.80
CA ASP A 24 7.47 0.91 19.68
C ASP A 24 8.09 0.51 18.34
N ARG A 25 9.43 0.43 18.27
CA ARG A 25 10.11 -0.12 17.08
C ARG A 25 9.67 -1.53 16.73
N LYS A 26 9.48 -2.38 17.74
CA LYS A 26 8.97 -3.75 17.52
C LYS A 26 7.55 -3.71 16.95
N ASN A 27 6.66 -2.90 17.53
CA ASN A 27 5.28 -2.76 17.05
C ASN A 27 5.23 -2.22 15.60
N ALA A 28 6.01 -1.19 15.29
CA ALA A 28 6.12 -0.65 13.93
C ALA A 28 6.65 -1.69 12.93
N SER A 29 7.69 -2.44 13.31
CA SER A 29 8.24 -3.52 12.48
C SER A 29 7.21 -4.64 12.24
N VAL A 30 6.45 -5.02 13.28
CA VAL A 30 5.40 -6.04 13.18
C VAL A 30 4.27 -5.56 12.28
N PHE A 31 3.81 -4.32 12.42
CA PHE A 31 2.77 -3.75 11.56
C PHE A 31 3.21 -3.77 10.09
N ARG A 32 4.41 -3.28 9.78
CA ARG A 32 5.00 -3.33 8.44
C ARG A 32 5.07 -4.77 7.90
N LYS A 33 5.57 -5.72 8.69
CA LYS A 33 5.64 -7.13 8.27
C LYS A 33 4.25 -7.70 7.97
N ASN A 34 3.23 -7.32 8.73
CA ASN A 34 1.86 -7.75 8.48
C ASN A 34 1.27 -7.12 7.21
N LEU A 35 1.61 -5.87 6.87
CA LEU A 35 1.26 -5.28 5.57
C LEU A 35 1.83 -6.12 4.41
N LEU A 36 3.13 -6.42 4.46
CA LEU A 36 3.80 -7.25 3.44
C LEU A 36 3.16 -8.64 3.32
N LYS A 37 2.86 -9.30 4.45
CA LYS A 37 2.16 -10.59 4.46
C LYS A 37 0.75 -10.53 3.87
N ASN A 38 0.08 -9.39 3.97
CA ASN A 38 -1.22 -9.15 3.33
C ASN A 38 -1.08 -8.71 1.86
N GLY A 39 0.12 -8.77 1.30
CA GLY A 39 0.42 -8.46 -0.10
C GLY A 39 0.34 -6.97 -0.43
N PHE A 40 0.64 -6.11 0.54
CA PHE A 40 0.94 -4.72 0.26
C PHE A 40 2.40 -4.58 -0.18
N THR A 41 2.66 -3.70 -1.13
CA THR A 41 4.00 -3.30 -1.56
C THR A 41 4.34 -1.93 -1.02
N MET A 42 5.61 -1.69 -0.74
CA MET A 42 6.08 -0.39 -0.28
C MET A 42 6.14 0.57 -1.48
N MET A 43 5.46 1.70 -1.40
CA MET A 43 5.53 2.75 -2.42
C MET A 43 6.57 3.81 -2.05
N GLN A 44 6.50 4.30 -0.82
CA GLN A 44 7.42 5.27 -0.23
C GLN A 44 7.56 4.97 1.27
N TYR A 45 8.44 5.71 1.96
CA TYR A 45 8.48 5.62 3.43
C TYR A 45 7.11 5.88 4.02
N SER A 46 6.68 4.99 4.92
CA SER A 46 5.38 5.05 5.58
C SER A 46 4.14 4.99 4.67
N VAL A 47 4.30 4.63 3.38
CA VAL A 47 3.20 4.48 2.43
C VAL A 47 3.28 3.14 1.73
N TYR A 48 2.23 2.33 1.89
CA TYR A 48 2.12 1.00 1.32
C TYR A 48 0.87 0.91 0.47
N MET A 49 0.92 0.16 -0.62
CA MET A 49 -0.17 0.07 -1.58
C MET A 49 -0.51 -1.37 -1.94
N ARG A 50 -1.75 -1.63 -2.33
CA ARG A 50 -2.22 -2.95 -2.76
C ARG A 50 -3.26 -2.85 -3.86
N HIS A 51 -3.02 -3.54 -4.97
CA HIS A 51 -4.01 -3.79 -6.01
C HIS A 51 -5.07 -4.78 -5.53
N CYS A 52 -6.34 -4.46 -5.77
CA CYS A 52 -7.50 -5.28 -5.45
C CYS A 52 -8.35 -5.45 -6.71
N ALA A 53 -8.59 -6.70 -7.12
CA ALA A 53 -9.35 -7.00 -8.33
C ALA A 53 -10.84 -6.60 -8.26
N SER A 54 -11.37 -6.30 -7.07
CA SER A 54 -12.74 -5.86 -6.85
C SER A 54 -12.88 -4.98 -5.61
N GLY A 55 -14.05 -4.35 -5.46
CA GLY A 55 -14.40 -3.60 -4.24
C GLY A 55 -14.50 -4.48 -3.00
N GLU A 56 -15.04 -5.70 -3.12
CA GLU A 56 -15.19 -6.67 -2.03
C GLU A 56 -13.83 -7.18 -1.55
N ALA A 57 -12.89 -7.35 -2.48
CA ALA A 57 -11.50 -7.66 -2.14
C ALA A 57 -10.88 -6.50 -1.33
N ALA A 58 -11.12 -5.25 -1.74
CA ALA A 58 -10.68 -4.08 -0.99
C ALA A 58 -11.30 -4.03 0.43
N ASP A 59 -12.61 -4.26 0.56
CA ASP A 59 -13.30 -4.31 1.87
C ASP A 59 -12.69 -5.35 2.80
N THR A 60 -12.36 -6.52 2.26
CA THR A 60 -11.75 -7.61 3.02
C THR A 60 -10.36 -7.21 3.55
N HIS A 61 -9.56 -6.56 2.70
CA HIS A 61 -8.22 -6.13 3.08
C HIS A 61 -8.23 -4.97 4.06
N GLU A 62 -9.14 -4.00 3.92
CA GLU A 62 -9.32 -2.92 4.90
C GLU A 62 -9.66 -3.46 6.29
N LYS A 63 -10.62 -4.39 6.39
CA LYS A 63 -10.97 -5.06 7.65
C LYS A 63 -9.78 -5.79 8.26
N ARG A 64 -8.91 -6.40 7.44
CA ARG A 64 -7.67 -7.03 7.92
C ARG A 64 -6.69 -6.00 8.48
N ILE A 65 -6.51 -4.84 7.83
CA ILE A 65 -5.65 -3.76 8.33
C ILE A 65 -6.15 -3.23 9.68
N GLN A 66 -7.46 -3.01 9.82
CA GLN A 66 -8.06 -2.55 11.07
C GLN A 66 -7.79 -3.51 12.25
N ARG A 67 -7.76 -4.82 12.00
CA ARG A 67 -7.50 -5.84 13.03
C ARG A 67 -6.04 -5.92 13.48
N ILE A 68 -5.10 -5.46 12.65
CA ILE A 68 -3.66 -5.54 12.93
C ILE A 68 -3.06 -4.20 13.36
N LEU A 69 -3.90 -3.20 13.66
CA LEU A 69 -3.43 -1.87 14.06
C LEU A 69 -2.48 -1.96 15.26
N PRO A 70 -1.40 -1.18 15.25
CA PRO A 70 -0.52 -1.07 16.41
C PRO A 70 -1.24 -0.33 17.55
N PRO A 71 -0.79 -0.49 18.81
CA PRO A 71 -1.43 0.14 19.96
C PRO A 71 -1.31 1.68 19.98
N PHE A 72 -0.33 2.24 19.26
CA PHE A 72 -0.06 3.68 19.20
C PHE A 72 0.32 4.09 17.77
N GLY A 73 0.24 5.39 17.51
CA GLY A 73 0.48 5.98 16.19
C GLY A 73 -0.81 6.19 15.41
N LYS A 74 -0.67 6.68 14.19
CA LYS A 74 -1.77 6.99 13.28
C LYS A 74 -1.66 6.11 12.04
N VAL A 75 -2.77 5.51 11.63
CA VAL A 75 -2.89 4.76 10.38
C VAL A 75 -4.10 5.28 9.62
N SER A 76 -3.90 5.67 8.37
CA SER A 76 -4.96 6.10 7.46
C SER A 76 -5.01 5.17 6.25
N ILE A 77 -6.21 4.83 5.79
CA ILE A 77 -6.41 4.02 4.59
C ILE A 77 -7.14 4.87 3.55
N LEU A 78 -6.64 4.89 2.33
CA LEU A 78 -7.29 5.52 1.18
C LEU A 78 -7.58 4.45 0.13
N ARG A 79 -8.83 4.39 -0.31
CA ARG A 79 -9.27 3.56 -1.43
C ARG A 79 -9.46 4.43 -2.67
N ILE A 80 -8.80 4.07 -3.77
CA ILE A 80 -8.97 4.73 -5.06
C ILE A 80 -9.24 3.71 -6.16
N THR A 81 -9.87 4.15 -7.24
CA THR A 81 -10.06 3.33 -8.45
C THR A 81 -8.75 3.20 -9.22
N ASP A 82 -8.66 2.17 -10.07
CA ASP A 82 -7.53 2.00 -10.99
C ASP A 82 -7.25 3.24 -11.85
N LYS A 83 -8.30 3.89 -12.36
CA LYS A 83 -8.19 5.14 -13.11
C LYS A 83 -7.57 6.28 -12.30
N GLN A 84 -7.93 6.41 -11.02
CA GLN A 84 -7.35 7.41 -10.13
C GLN A 84 -5.89 7.08 -9.79
N TYR A 85 -5.58 5.80 -9.62
CA TYR A 85 -4.19 5.34 -9.43
C TYR A 85 -3.31 5.68 -10.63
N GLY A 86 -3.78 5.43 -11.86
CA GLY A 86 -3.07 5.80 -13.08
C GLY A 86 -2.82 7.31 -13.26
N ASN A 87 -3.58 8.15 -12.55
CA ASN A 87 -3.41 9.61 -12.56
C ASN A 87 -2.43 10.13 -11.49
N ILE A 88 -1.77 9.24 -10.73
CA ILE A 88 -0.79 9.66 -9.73
C ILE A 88 0.42 10.30 -10.41
N MET A 89 0.69 11.55 -10.04
CA MET A 89 1.89 12.27 -10.47
C MET A 89 3.03 12.03 -9.47
N ASN A 90 4.12 11.45 -9.94
CA ASN A 90 5.33 11.23 -9.15
C ASN A 90 6.40 12.22 -9.56
N PHE A 91 7.02 12.87 -8.57
CA PHE A 91 8.12 13.81 -8.77
C PHE A 91 9.32 13.34 -7.96
N TRP A 92 10.51 13.41 -8.56
CA TRP A 92 11.76 13.07 -7.91
C TRP A 92 12.60 14.33 -7.68
N GLY A 93 13.49 14.27 -6.69
CA GLY A 93 14.45 15.33 -6.43
C GLY A 93 15.40 15.55 -7.63
N LYS A 94 16.07 16.70 -7.67
CA LYS A 94 16.98 17.09 -8.77
C LYS A 94 18.28 16.29 -8.84
N SER A 95 18.57 15.47 -7.84
CA SER A 95 19.74 14.58 -7.80
C SER A 95 19.40 13.26 -8.48
N ALA A 96 20.28 12.79 -9.37
CA ALA A 96 20.11 11.55 -10.11
C ALA A 96 19.89 10.38 -9.14
N GLN A 97 18.69 9.79 -9.18
CA GLN A 97 18.38 8.56 -8.47
C GLN A 97 18.57 7.41 -9.44
N ALA A 98 19.23 6.33 -8.99
CA ALA A 98 19.31 5.11 -9.77
C ALA A 98 17.88 4.64 -10.06
N THR A 99 17.50 4.61 -11.33
CA THR A 99 16.20 4.05 -11.74
C THR A 99 16.18 2.58 -11.38
N GLU A 100 15.05 2.10 -10.83
CA GLU A 100 14.87 0.66 -10.68
C GLU A 100 15.03 0.01 -12.06
N PRO A 101 15.73 -1.13 -12.16
CA PRO A 101 15.90 -1.81 -13.43
C PRO A 101 14.53 -2.12 -14.00
N THR A 102 14.35 -1.83 -15.29
CA THR A 102 13.11 -2.15 -16.01
C THR A 102 12.77 -3.63 -15.77
N PRO A 103 11.56 -3.96 -15.30
CA PRO A 103 11.20 -5.34 -15.10
C PRO A 103 11.38 -6.09 -16.42
N LEU A 104 12.11 -7.21 -16.37
CA LEU A 104 12.36 -8.04 -17.54
C LEU A 104 11.00 -8.46 -18.11
N GLN A 105 10.70 -8.07 -19.35
CA GLN A 105 9.48 -8.49 -20.03
C GLN A 105 9.54 -10.02 -20.17
N LEU A 106 8.70 -10.72 -19.44
CA LEU A 106 8.54 -12.17 -19.58
C LEU A 106 7.76 -12.39 -20.88
N GLU A 107 8.44 -12.91 -21.90
CA GLU A 107 7.76 -13.43 -23.09
C GLU A 107 6.98 -14.68 -22.68
N LEU A 108 5.65 -14.61 -22.82
CA LEU A 108 4.78 -15.77 -22.75
C LEU A 108 4.82 -16.43 -24.14
N PHE A 109 5.61 -17.49 -24.28
CA PHE A 109 5.61 -18.37 -25.45
C PHE A 109 4.46 -19.37 -25.38
#